data_AF-A0AA38WMK1-F1
#
_entry.id   AF-A0AA38WMK1-F1
#
_cell.length_a   1.000
_cell.length_b   1.000
_cell.length_c   1.000
_cell.angle_alpha   90.00
_cell.angle_beta   90.00
_cell.angle_gamma   90.00
#
_symmetry.space_group_name_H-M   'P 1'
#
loop_
_entity.id
_entity.type
_entity.pdbx_description
1 polymer ?
#
loop_
_entity_poly.entity_id
_entity_poly.type
_entity_poly.pdbx_seq_one_letter_code
_entity_poly.pdbx_strand_id
1 'polypeptide(L)'
;MILVSTCDISDDVSSGNGGDFCAACEATVMWMKRQRKWNKTREHILGYGNELTDASLGTNIDCSNVASMPDISFKIDGRDFVLSPHEYIVKDTDSDDGSCVSGFDSQDFPSPLGPLWVLGDVFMGRYHTIFDYGNLRLGFAEAA
;
A
#
# COMPACT_ATOMS: atom_id res chain seq x y z
N MET A 1 -29.12 14.06 8.39
CA MET A 1 -27.99 14.39 9.29
C MET A 1 -26.74 14.33 8.45
N ILE A 2 -26.35 15.48 7.90
CA ILE A 2 -25.13 15.62 7.09
C ILE A 2 -23.99 15.70 8.10
N LEU A 3 -23.10 14.71 8.13
CA LEU A 3 -21.83 14.87 8.81
C LEU A 3 -20.98 15.79 7.94
N VAL A 4 -20.86 17.03 8.39
CA VAL A 4 -19.98 18.04 7.81
C VAL A 4 -18.55 17.61 8.11
N SER A 5 -17.73 17.50 7.07
CA SER A 5 -16.27 17.47 7.18
C SER A 5 -15.80 18.90 7.37
N THR A 6 -15.60 19.33 8.61
CA THR A 6 -14.85 20.56 8.91
C THR A 6 -13.62 20.18 9.70
N CYS A 7 -12.47 20.16 9.02
CA CYS A 7 -11.23 20.54 9.70
C CYS A 7 -11.26 22.07 9.77
N ASP A 8 -11.82 22.61 10.85
CA ASP A 8 -11.70 24.03 11.14
C ASP A 8 -10.29 24.30 11.68
N ILE A 9 -9.53 25.08 10.92
CA ILE A 9 -8.29 25.74 11.34
C ILE A 9 -8.68 27.08 11.94
N SER A 10 -8.69 27.19 13.27
CA SER A 10 -8.52 28.45 13.99
C SER A 10 -8.22 28.21 15.48
N ASP A 11 -6.96 28.46 15.83
CA ASP A 11 -6.39 29.00 17.07
C ASP A 11 -6.77 28.41 18.45
N ASP A 12 -5.92 27.49 18.93
CA ASP A 12 -5.04 27.64 20.12
C ASP A 12 -4.81 26.29 20.81
N VAL A 13 -3.62 25.69 20.60
CA VAL A 13 -2.74 25.05 21.61
C VAL A 13 -1.52 24.49 20.87
N SER A 14 -0.37 25.07 21.21
CA SER A 14 0.97 24.69 20.76
C SER A 14 1.36 23.29 21.20
N SER A 15 1.41 22.34 20.26
CA SER A 15 2.54 21.41 20.01
C SER A 15 2.17 20.54 18.82
N GLY A 16 3.02 20.51 17.79
CA GLY A 16 2.72 20.00 16.45
C GLY A 16 2.10 18.60 16.41
N ASN A 17 0.93 18.47 15.78
CA ASN A 17 0.38 17.21 15.27
C ASN A 17 -0.96 17.32 14.48
N GLY A 18 -1.40 18.54 14.11
CA GLY A 18 -2.71 18.73 13.46
C GLY A 18 -2.82 18.12 12.05
N GLY A 19 -1.72 18.10 11.30
CA GLY A 19 -1.67 17.49 9.96
C GLY A 19 -1.73 15.97 9.99
N ASP A 20 -0.96 15.36 10.88
CA ASP A 20 -0.83 13.91 10.99
C ASP A 20 -2.13 13.25 11.47
N PHE A 21 -2.85 13.91 12.38
CA PHE A 21 -4.17 13.44 12.82
C PHE A 21 -5.22 13.53 11.70
N CYS A 22 -5.17 14.58 10.87
CA CYS A 22 -6.06 14.74 9.73
C CYS A 22 -5.83 13.64 8.67
N ALA A 23 -4.56 13.38 8.32
CA ALA A 23 -4.17 12.32 7.40
C ALA A 23 -4.59 10.93 7.91
N ALA A 24 -4.37 10.65 9.20
CA ALA A 24 -4.80 9.41 9.84
C ALA A 24 -6.33 9.24 9.84
N CYS A 25 -7.07 10.32 10.10
CA CYS A 25 -8.53 10.32 10.03
C CYS A 25 -9.02 10.05 8.60
N GLU A 26 -8.44 10.71 7.60
CA GLU A 26 -8.78 10.49 6.20
C GLU A 26 -8.50 9.05 5.77
N ALA A 27 -7.33 8.51 6.12
CA ALA A 27 -6.97 7.11 5.85
C ALA A 27 -7.96 6.14 6.51
N THR A 28 -8.35 6.40 7.76
CA THR A 28 -9.32 5.58 8.50
C THR A 28 -10.70 5.62 7.83
N VAL A 29 -11.18 6.80 7.45
CA VAL A 29 -12.45 6.97 6.75
C VAL A 29 -12.43 6.27 5.38
N MET A 30 -11.33 6.39 4.64
CA MET A 30 -11.14 5.72 3.35
C MET A 30 -11.14 4.21 3.49
N TRP A 31 -10.45 3.69 4.51
CA TRP A 31 -10.45 2.27 4.84
C TRP A 31 -11.85 1.76 5.20
N MET A 32 -12.58 2.46 6.08
CA MET A 32 -13.96 2.10 6.44
C MET A 32 -14.90 2.10 5.23
N LYS A 33 -14.81 3.11 4.36
CA LYS A 33 -15.58 3.17 3.10
C LYS A 33 -15.26 1.97 2.20
N ARG A 34 -13.99 1.55 2.12
CA ARG A 34 -13.55 0.39 1.32
C ARG A 34 -14.17 -0.91 1.83
N GLN A 35 -14.22 -1.12 3.15
CA GLN A 35 -14.83 -2.33 3.71
C GLN A 35 -16.34 -2.40 3.42
N ARG A 36 -17.02 -1.25 3.42
CA ARG A 36 -18.44 -1.18 3.03
C ARG A 36 -18.66 -1.56 1.57
N LYS A 37 -17.76 -1.17 0.66
CA LYS A 37 -17.79 -1.60 -0.76
C LYS A 37 -17.64 -3.12 -0.89
N TRP A 38 -16.85 -3.75 -0.01
CA TRP A 38 -16.72 -5.20 0.09
C TRP A 38 -17.86 -5.87 0.89
N ASN A 39 -18.95 -5.15 1.16
CA ASN A 39 -20.14 -5.64 1.86
C ASN A 39 -19.85 -6.30 3.23
N LYS A 40 -18.80 -5.85 3.93
CA LYS A 40 -18.44 -6.37 5.26
C LYS A 40 -19.26 -5.68 6.37
N THR A 41 -19.56 -6.43 7.43
CA THR A 41 -20.35 -5.98 8.59
C THR A 41 -19.53 -5.07 9.52
N ARG A 42 -20.20 -4.15 10.23
CA ARG A 42 -19.59 -3.20 11.18
C ARG A 42 -18.65 -3.85 12.20
N GLU A 43 -18.99 -5.01 12.74
CA GLU A 43 -18.16 -5.70 13.75
C GLU A 43 -16.86 -6.24 13.15
N HIS A 44 -16.93 -6.79 11.94
CA HIS A 44 -15.76 -7.26 11.19
C HIS A 44 -14.82 -6.11 10.79
N ILE A 45 -15.37 -4.92 10.58
CA ILE A 45 -14.60 -3.70 10.33
C ILE A 45 -13.91 -3.26 11.63
N LEU A 46 -14.60 -3.20 12.76
CA LEU A 46 -13.96 -2.73 14.00
C LEU A 46 -12.90 -3.72 14.53
N GLY A 47 -13.09 -5.02 14.33
CA GLY A 47 -12.10 -6.04 14.71
C GLY A 47 -10.76 -5.89 13.96
N TYR A 48 -10.81 -5.75 12.64
CA TYR A 48 -9.61 -5.62 11.79
C TYR A 48 -8.82 -4.32 12.05
N GLY A 49 -9.49 -3.26 12.52
CA GLY A 49 -8.83 -2.00 12.88
C GLY A 49 -7.89 -2.13 14.09
N ASN A 50 -8.23 -3.01 15.05
CA ASN A 50 -7.42 -3.24 16.24
C ASN A 50 -6.23 -4.19 15.96
N GLU A 51 -6.33 -5.06 14.96
CA GLU A 51 -5.21 -5.91 14.51
C GLU A 51 -4.12 -5.08 13.79
N LEU A 52 -4.52 -4.06 13.04
CA LEU A 52 -3.61 -3.16 12.34
C LEU A 52 -2.77 -2.27 13.28
N THR A 53 -3.23 -2.04 14.51
CA THR A 53 -2.46 -1.31 15.52
C THR A 53 -1.39 -2.17 16.22
N ASP A 54 -1.47 -3.50 16.08
CA ASP A 54 -0.53 -4.46 16.68
C ASP A 54 0.47 -5.04 15.66
N ALA A 55 0.24 -4.80 14.37
CA ALA A 55 1.23 -4.97 13.30
C ALA A 55 2.29 -3.86 13.40
N SER A 56 3.15 -3.97 14.41
CA SER A 56 4.32 -3.12 14.59
C SER A 56 5.20 -3.15 13.35
N LEU A 57 5.10 -2.14 12.47
CA LEU A 57 6.11 -1.64 11.52
C LEU A 57 7.02 -2.70 10.87
N GLY A 58 6.46 -3.87 10.59
CA GLY A 58 7.21 -5.06 10.23
C GLY A 58 6.91 -5.39 8.79
N THR A 59 7.82 -5.03 7.89
CA THR A 59 7.89 -5.65 6.57
C THR A 59 8.18 -7.15 6.69
N ASN A 60 8.65 -7.61 7.86
CA ASN A 60 8.91 -9.02 8.15
C ASN A 60 7.61 -9.84 8.22
N ILE A 61 7.58 -10.93 7.46
CA ILE A 61 6.45 -11.85 7.38
C ILE A 61 6.92 -13.29 7.58
N ASP A 62 6.01 -14.15 8.03
CA ASP A 62 6.28 -15.57 8.13
C ASP A 62 6.41 -16.20 6.73
N CYS A 63 7.62 -16.67 6.41
CA CYS A 63 7.94 -17.32 5.15
C CYS A 63 7.07 -18.55 4.83
N SER A 64 6.54 -19.24 5.85
CA SER A 64 5.70 -20.42 5.67
C SER A 64 4.34 -20.09 5.06
N ASN A 65 3.87 -18.86 5.23
CA ASN A 65 2.56 -18.42 4.76
C ASN A 65 2.57 -17.85 3.34
N VAL A 66 3.74 -17.65 2.72
CA VAL A 66 3.87 -17.00 1.40
C VAL A 66 2.98 -17.66 0.35
N ALA A 67 2.95 -18.99 0.29
CA ALA A 67 2.15 -19.73 -0.70
C ALA A 67 0.62 -19.55 -0.54
N SER A 68 0.16 -19.07 0.62
CA SER A 68 -1.26 -18.83 0.91
C SER A 68 -1.69 -17.38 0.68
N MET A 69 -0.74 -16.48 0.38
CA MET A 69 -1.02 -15.07 0.19
C MET A 69 -1.70 -14.81 -1.17
N PRO A 70 -2.45 -13.71 -1.32
CA PRO A 70 -3.17 -13.43 -2.56
C PRO A 70 -2.25 -12.83 -3.63
N ASP A 71 -2.57 -13.09 -4.89
CA ASP A 71 -2.03 -12.33 -6.00
C ASP A 71 -2.43 -10.85 -5.91
N ILE A 72 -1.49 -9.95 -6.20
CA ILE A 72 -1.71 -8.51 -6.23
C ILE A 72 -1.66 -8.02 -7.67
N SER A 73 -2.67 -7.26 -8.11
CA SER A 73 -2.74 -6.75 -9.47
C SER A 73 -2.67 -5.23 -9.52
N PHE A 74 -1.79 -4.72 -10.37
CA PHE A 74 -1.76 -3.32 -10.79
C PHE A 74 -2.49 -3.16 -12.12
N LYS A 75 -3.47 -2.27 -12.18
CA LYS A 75 -4.18 -1.96 -13.43
C LYS A 75 -3.55 -0.75 -14.11
N ILE A 76 -2.81 -0.97 -15.19
CA ILE A 76 -2.11 0.06 -15.95
C ILE A 76 -2.65 0.05 -17.39
N ASP A 77 -3.19 1.18 -17.84
CA ASP A 77 -3.81 1.31 -19.17
C ASP A 77 -4.86 0.20 -19.47
N GLY A 78 -5.69 -0.11 -18.46
CA GLY A 78 -6.75 -1.12 -18.55
C GLY A 78 -6.26 -2.58 -18.50
N ARG A 79 -4.96 -2.84 -18.59
CA ARG A 79 -4.36 -4.17 -18.45
C ARG A 79 -3.99 -4.47 -17.00
N ASP A 80 -4.17 -5.72 -16.60
CA ASP A 80 -3.82 -6.21 -15.26
C ASP A 80 -2.39 -6.77 -15.27
N PHE A 81 -1.55 -6.24 -14.39
CA PHE A 81 -0.19 -6.68 -14.14
C PHE A 81 -0.15 -7.35 -12.77
N VAL A 82 -0.21 -8.67 -12.78
CA VAL A 82 -0.33 -9.51 -11.60
C VAL A 82 1.06 -9.86 -11.06
N LEU A 83 1.22 -9.76 -9.74
CA LEU A 83 2.36 -10.26 -8.99
C LEU A 83 1.88 -11.38 -8.06
N SER A 84 2.52 -12.53 -8.15
CA SER A 84 2.31 -13.64 -7.22
C SER A 84 3.04 -13.40 -5.90
N PRO A 85 2.66 -14.10 -4.81
CA PRO A 85 3.34 -13.99 -3.52
C PRO A 85 4.85 -14.17 -3.57
N HIS A 86 5.33 -15.05 -4.44
CA HIS A 86 6.77 -15.30 -4.59
C HIS A 86 7.52 -14.17 -5.30
N GLU A 87 6.82 -13.27 -5.98
CA GLU A 87 7.40 -12.14 -6.70
C GLU A 87 7.45 -10.87 -5.83
N TYR A 88 6.44 -10.66 -4.97
CA TYR A 88 6.40 -9.47 -4.10
C TYR A 88 6.91 -9.72 -2.67
N ILE A 89 7.25 -10.96 -2.31
CA ILE A 89 7.96 -11.28 -1.05
C ILE A 89 9.42 -11.57 -1.34
N VAL A 90 10.30 -10.80 -0.70
CA VAL A 90 11.75 -10.93 -0.81
C VAL A 90 12.26 -11.77 0.36
N LYS A 91 13.10 -12.76 0.07
CA LYS A 91 13.83 -13.50 1.11
C LYS A 91 15.15 -12.81 1.38
N ASP A 92 15.37 -12.41 2.62
CA ASP A 92 16.63 -11.86 3.08
C ASP A 92 17.62 -13.01 3.31
N THR A 93 18.50 -13.23 2.33
CA THR A 93 19.53 -14.27 2.36
C THR A 93 20.70 -13.94 3.27
N ASP A 94 20.80 -12.71 3.78
CA ASP A 94 21.88 -12.28 4.68
C ASP A 94 21.55 -12.57 6.16
N SER A 95 20.31 -12.97 6.44
CA SER A 95 19.87 -13.43 7.77
C SER A 95 20.05 -14.94 7.92
N ASP A 96 20.61 -15.39 9.05
CA ASP A 96 20.95 -16.81 9.34
C ASP A 96 19.75 -17.76 9.18
N ASP A 97 18.52 -17.28 9.36
CA ASP A 97 17.28 -18.05 9.28
C ASP A 97 16.45 -17.79 7.99
N GLY A 98 16.91 -16.90 7.10
CA GLY A 98 16.21 -16.54 5.87
C GLY A 98 14.87 -15.86 6.13
N SER A 99 14.88 -14.65 6.69
CA SER A 99 13.65 -13.88 6.95
C SER A 99 12.95 -13.44 5.66
N CYS A 100 11.62 -13.40 5.66
CA CYS A 100 10.84 -12.95 4.50
C CYS A 100 10.35 -11.54 4.75
N VAL A 101 10.47 -10.70 3.73
CA VAL A 101 10.17 -9.27 3.79
C VAL A 101 9.19 -8.92 2.68
N SER A 102 8.16 -8.14 3.00
CA SER A 102 7.27 -7.53 2.02
C SER A 102 8.05 -6.59 1.11
N GLY A 103 7.92 -6.77 -0.20
CA GLY A 103 8.42 -5.85 -1.21
C GLY A 103 7.61 -4.55 -1.35
N PHE A 104 6.55 -4.40 -0.55
CA PHE A 104 5.80 -3.15 -0.43
C PHE A 104 6.30 -2.33 0.75
N ASP A 105 6.61 -1.07 0.47
CA ASP A 105 6.95 -0.06 1.47
C ASP A 105 5.91 1.07 1.45
N SER A 106 5.58 1.59 2.63
CA SER A 106 4.61 2.68 2.78
C SER A 106 5.34 4.01 2.78
N GLN A 107 5.20 4.76 1.68
CA GLN A 107 5.73 6.12 1.59
C GLN A 107 4.63 7.09 1.19
N ASP A 108 4.37 8.07 2.06
CA ASP A 108 3.41 9.13 1.81
C ASP A 108 4.07 10.27 1.02
N PHE A 109 3.69 10.41 -0.25
CA PHE A 109 4.08 11.54 -1.08
C PHE A 109 3.01 12.62 -1.02
N PRO A 110 3.28 13.80 -0.42
CA PRO A 110 2.31 14.87 -0.39
C PRO A 110 2.15 15.53 -1.77
N SER A 111 1.08 16.32 -1.90
CA SER A 111 0.90 17.24 -3.04
C SER A 111 2.13 18.15 -3.22
N PRO A 112 2.58 18.45 -4.46
CA PRO A 112 1.93 18.22 -5.75
C PRO A 112 2.26 16.88 -6.44
N LEU A 113 3.11 16.06 -5.83
CA LEU A 113 3.66 14.86 -6.48
C LEU A 113 2.77 13.64 -6.29
N GLY A 114 2.18 13.47 -5.10
CA GLY A 114 1.30 12.34 -4.80
C GLY A 114 -0.19 12.62 -4.98
N PRO A 115 -1.05 11.60 -4.86
CA PRO A 115 -0.70 10.20 -4.53
C PRO A 115 -0.07 9.45 -5.70
N LEU A 116 1.04 8.75 -5.47
CA LEU A 116 1.76 7.98 -6.49
C LEU A 116 2.18 6.60 -5.98
N TRP A 117 2.40 5.68 -6.93
CA TRP A 117 3.08 4.40 -6.68
C TRP A 117 4.46 4.44 -7.32
N VAL A 118 5.47 3.91 -6.62
CA VAL A 118 6.79 3.66 -7.17
C VAL A 118 6.88 2.17 -7.52
N LEU A 119 6.95 1.85 -8.81
CA LEU A 119 7.08 0.48 -9.29
C LEU A 119 8.56 0.15 -9.50
N GLY A 120 9.20 -0.39 -8.46
CA GLY A 120 10.63 -0.71 -8.44
C GLY A 120 10.95 -2.16 -8.82
N ASP A 121 12.04 -2.68 -8.25
CA ASP A 121 12.65 -3.98 -8.59
C ASP A 121 11.68 -5.15 -8.55
N VAL A 122 10.74 -5.18 -7.60
CA VAL A 122 9.70 -6.21 -7.50
C VAL A 122 8.84 -6.27 -8.77
N PHE A 123 8.39 -5.11 -9.25
CA PHE A 123 7.57 -5.04 -10.46
C PHE A 123 8.42 -5.25 -11.71
N MET A 124 9.59 -4.61 -11.76
CA MET A 124 10.49 -4.65 -12.92
C MET A 124 11.17 -6.01 -13.11
N GLY A 125 11.30 -6.80 -12.03
CA GLY A 125 11.79 -8.17 -12.09
C GLY A 125 10.81 -9.11 -12.78
N ARG A 126 9.50 -8.91 -12.57
CA ARG A 126 8.45 -9.69 -13.24
C ARG A 126 8.12 -9.16 -14.64
N TYR A 127 8.16 -7.85 -14.81
CA TYR A 127 7.80 -7.19 -16.06
C TYR A 127 8.98 -6.41 -16.65
N HIS A 128 9.48 -6.89 -17.78
CA HIS A 128 10.45 -6.16 -18.58
C HIS A 128 9.89 -4.78 -18.96
N THR A 129 10.61 -3.73 -18.58
CA THR A 129 10.17 -2.34 -18.73
C THR A 129 11.02 -1.62 -19.77
N ILE A 130 10.37 -1.07 -20.79
CA ILE A 130 10.99 -0.25 -21.83
C ILE A 130 10.72 1.22 -21.55
N PHE A 131 11.79 2.01 -21.47
CA PHE A 131 11.74 3.46 -21.38
C PHE A 131 11.96 4.07 -22.78
N ASP A 132 10.87 4.34 -23.49
CA ASP A 132 10.91 4.92 -24.84
C ASP A 132 10.92 6.45 -24.74
N TYR A 133 12.13 7.02 -24.61
CA TYR A 133 12.31 8.47 -24.53
C TYR A 133 11.86 9.20 -25.80
N GLY A 134 12.01 8.57 -26.98
CA GLY A 134 11.63 9.17 -28.26
C GLY A 134 10.13 9.44 -28.38
N ASN A 135 9.31 8.58 -27.77
CA ASN A 135 7.85 8.72 -27.73
C ASN A 135 7.29 9.07 -26.34
N LEU A 136 8.16 9.36 -25.36
CA LEU A 136 7.79 9.67 -23.96
C LEU A 136 6.80 8.68 -23.34
N ARG A 137 7.07 7.38 -23.49
CA ARG A 137 6.18 6.32 -23.01
C ARG A 137 6.94 5.18 -22.34
N LEU A 138 6.20 4.42 -21.53
CA LEU A 138 6.64 3.17 -20.95
C LEU A 138 5.96 2.00 -21.66
N GLY A 139 6.70 0.91 -21.82
CA GLY A 139 6.17 -0.38 -22.27
C GLY A 139 6.48 -1.45 -21.25
N PHE A 140 5.54 -2.36 -21.02
CA PHE A 140 5.69 -3.47 -20.10
C PHE A 140 5.39 -4.78 -20.81
N ALA A 141 6.22 -5.80 -20.60
CA ALA A 141 6.03 -7.15 -21.10
C ALA A 141 6.46 -8.15 -20.03
N GLU A 142 6.00 -9.40 -20.12
CA GLU A 142 6.46 -10.48 -19.24
C GLU A 142 7.98 -10.67 -19.39
N ALA A 143 8.70 -10.74 -18.28
CA ALA A 143 10.13 -11.08 -18.28
C ALA A 143 10.36 -12.57 -18.63
N ALA A 144 11.53 -12.88 -19.17
CA ALA A 144 11.91 -14.21 -19.67
C ALA A 144 12.27 -15.21 -18.57
#